data_AF-A0A933EZ46-F1
#
_entry.id   AF-A0A933EZ46-F1
#
_cell.length_a   1.000
_cell.length_b   1.000
_cell.length_c   1.000
_cell.angle_alpha   90.00
_cell.angle_beta   90.00
_cell.angle_gamma   90.00
#
_symmetry.space_group_name_H-M   'P 1'
#
loop_
_entity.id
_entity.type
_entity.pdbx_description
1 polymer ?
#
loop_
_entity_poly.entity_id
_entity_poly.type
_entity_poly.pdbx_seq_one_letter_code
_entity_poly.pdbx_strand_id
1 'polypeptide(L)' 'VIEKNYKVEGELRREVTQNIKVLQDIGSYRGIRHRRHLPARGQRTRTNSRTVRGNVRRTMGSGRAKSAEKT' A
#
# COMPACT_ATOMS: atom_id res chain seq x y z
N VAL A 1 -16.73 21.69 -20.74
CA VAL A 1 -15.73 22.52 -20.00
C VAL A 1 -14.73 21.66 -19.23
N ILE A 2 -15.13 20.55 -18.60
CA ILE A 2 -14.24 19.74 -17.74
C ILE A 2 -13.20 18.95 -18.55
N GLU A 3 -13.60 18.25 -19.62
CA GLU A 3 -12.71 17.40 -20.43
C GLU A 3 -11.62 18.17 -21.21
N LYS A 4 -11.86 19.46 -21.52
CA LYS A 4 -10.90 20.28 -22.27
C LYS A 4 -9.82 20.91 -21.39
N ASN A 5 -10.10 21.10 -20.10
CA ASN A 5 -9.23 21.84 -19.20
C ASN A 5 -8.53 20.95 -18.18
N TYR A 6 -9.04 19.74 -17.93
CA TYR A 6 -8.51 18.83 -16.93
C TYR A 6 -8.36 17.42 -17.47
N LYS A 7 -7.22 16.82 -17.15
CA LYS A 7 -6.99 15.39 -17.36
C LYS A 7 -7.82 14.62 -16.35
N VAL A 8 -8.75 13.81 -16.84
CA VAL A 8 -9.68 13.02 -16.03
C VAL A 8 -9.56 11.55 -16.34
N GLU A 9 -9.99 10.71 -15.39
CA GLU A 9 -10.07 9.26 -15.49
C GLU A 9 -8.81 8.59 -16.07
N GLY A 10 -8.90 8.07 -17.30
CA GLY A 10 -7.88 7.22 -17.89
C GLY A 10 -6.55 7.93 -18.13
N GLU A 11 -6.60 9.19 -18.57
CA GLU A 11 -5.38 9.96 -18.85
C GLU A 11 -4.62 10.24 -17.54
N LEU A 12 -5.33 10.70 -16.51
CA LEU A 12 -4.74 10.98 -15.19
C LEU A 12 -4.19 9.70 -14.54
N ARG A 13 -4.90 8.56 -14.64
CA ARG A 13 -4.42 7.27 -14.10
C ARG A 13 -3.13 6.82 -14.78
N ARG A 14 -3.02 6.98 -16.11
CA ARG A 14 -1.80 6.65 -16.87
C ARG A 14 -0.64 7.53 -16.46
N GLU A 15 -0.87 8.85 -16.35
CA GLU A 15 0.15 9.81 -15.92
C GLU A 15 0.68 9.50 -14.51
N VAL A 16 -0.21 9.26 -13.55
CA VAL A 16 0.17 8.89 -12.18
C VAL A 16 0.97 7.58 -12.14
N THR A 17 0.55 6.59 -12.91
CA THR A 17 1.26 5.30 -12.99
C THR A 17 2.66 5.48 -13.57
N GLN A 18 2.78 6.28 -14.63
CA GLN A 18 4.07 6.60 -15.23
C GLN A 18 4.99 7.33 -14.25
N ASN A 19 4.47 8.32 -13.51
CA ASN A 19 5.22 9.04 -12.49
C ASN A 19 5.76 8.10 -11.39
N ILE A 20 4.97 7.12 -10.95
CA ILE A 20 5.42 6.11 -9.97
C ILE A 20 6.50 5.21 -10.57
N LYS A 21 6.35 4.80 -11.84
CA LYS A 21 7.31 3.94 -12.52
C LYS A 21 8.67 4.60 -12.68
N VAL A 22 8.71 5.88 -13.08
CA VAL A 22 9.95 6.68 -13.13
C VAL A 22 10.66 6.69 -11.76
N LEU A 23 9.93 6.89 -10.66
CA LEU A 23 10.53 6.87 -9.32
C LEU A 23 11.13 5.51 -8.95
N GLN A 24 10.51 4.41 -9.38
CA GLN A 24 10.99 3.04 -9.18
C GLN A 24 12.25 2.75 -10.00
N ASP A 25 12.25 3.14 -11.27
CA ASP A 25 13.35 2.89 -12.22
C ASP A 25 14.62 3.65 -11.81
N ILE A 26 14.47 4.90 -11.35
CA ILE A 26 15.59 5.71 -10.84
C ILE A 26 16.17 5.14 -9.53
N GLY A 27 15.43 4.30 -8.80
CA GLY A 27 15.88 3.76 -7.52
C GLY A 27 15.83 4.76 -6.36
N SER A 28 15.06 5.84 -6.50
CA SER A 28 14.85 6.83 -5.42
C SER A 28 14.27 6.18 -4.16
N TYR A 29 14.45 6.81 -2.99
CA TYR A 29 13.86 6.29 -1.74
C TYR A 29 12.36 6.02 -1.88
N ARG A 30 11.61 6.99 -2.44
CA ARG A 30 10.17 6.84 -2.71
C ARG A 30 9.90 5.64 -3.63
N GLY A 31 10.67 5.47 -4.70
CA GLY A 31 10.59 4.32 -5.60
C GLY A 31 10.77 2.97 -4.90
N ILE A 32 11.80 2.85 -4.06
CA ILE A 32 12.04 1.63 -3.26
C ILE A 32 10.85 1.35 -2.33
N ARG A 33 10.27 2.38 -1.71
CA ARG A 33 9.06 2.23 -0.87
C ARG A 33 7.85 1.77 -1.68
N HIS A 34 7.63 2.34 -2.86
CA HIS A 34 6.57 1.91 -3.79
C HIS A 34 6.75 0.45 -4.22
N ARG A 35 7.96 0.03 -4.62
CA ARG A 35 8.25 -1.36 -5.00
C ARG A 35 8.02 -2.34 -3.85
N ARG A 36 8.38 -1.96 -2.62
CA ARG A 36 8.21 -2.79 -1.41
C ARG A 36 6.80 -2.73 -0.80
N HIS A 37 5.84 -2.03 -1.42
CA HIS A 37 4.50 -1.82 -0.87
C HIS A 37 4.55 -1.25 0.57
N LEU A 38 5.40 -0.23 0.77
CA LEU A 38 5.55 0.48 2.03
C LEU A 38 5.10 1.94 1.90
N PRO A 39 4.61 2.55 3.00
CA PRO A 39 4.34 3.98 3.03
C PRO A 39 5.59 4.79 2.68
N ALA A 40 5.44 5.73 1.75
CA ALA A 40 6.54 6.51 1.15
C ALA A 40 6.74 7.90 1.79
N ARG A 41 5.79 8.38 2.62
CA ARG A 41 5.82 9.72 3.24
C ARG A 41 6.43 9.74 4.65
N GLY A 42 7.29 8.77 4.98
CA GLY A 42 7.93 8.70 6.30
C GLY A 42 7.04 8.20 7.44
N GLN A 43 5.87 7.63 7.14
CA GLN A 43 5.00 7.07 8.18
C GLN A 43 5.65 5.85 8.87
N ARG A 44 5.32 5.65 10.15
CA ARG A 44 5.80 4.52 10.96
C ARG A 44 5.29 3.18 10.43
N THR A 45 6.21 2.28 10.05
CA THR A 45 5.88 0.96 9.49
C THR A 45 5.94 -0.21 10.47
N ARG A 46 6.37 0.03 11.73
CA ARG A 46 6.48 -1.04 12.73
C ARG A 46 5.11 -1.58 13.17
N THR A 47 4.11 -0.71 13.26
CA THR A 47 2.78 -1.05 13.81
C THR A 47 1.65 -0.84 12.79
N ASN A 48 1.57 0.34 12.18
CA ASN A 48 0.41 0.75 11.40
C ASN A 48 0.77 1.01 9.92
N SER A 49 0.74 -0.02 9.08
CA SER A 49 0.91 0.10 7.62
C SER A 49 -0.13 -0.69 6.81
N ARG A 50 -1.30 -0.96 7.42
CA ARG A 50 -2.33 -1.86 6.88
C ARG A 50 -2.92 -1.41 5.55
N THR A 51 -3.10 -0.10 5.35
CA THR A 51 -3.68 0.43 4.09
C THR A 51 -2.81 0.11 2.88
N VAL A 52 -1.47 0.09 3.04
CA VAL A 52 -0.54 -0.16 1.93
C VAL A 52 -0.16 -1.64 1.82
N ARG A 53 0.09 -2.32 2.96
CA ARG A 53 0.44 -3.75 2.97
C ARG A 53 -0.75 -4.69 2.81
N GLY A 54 -1.97 -4.16 2.82
CA GLY A 54 -3.19 -4.93 2.98
C GLY A 54 -3.44 -5.35 4.43
N ASN A 55 -4.69 -5.72 4.73
CA ASN A 55 -5.08 -6.22 6.05
C ASN A 55 -4.66 -7.69 6.25
N VAL A 56 -3.37 -7.98 6.05
CA VAL A 56 -2.82 -9.31 6.27
C VAL A 56 -2.68 -9.51 7.77
N ARG A 57 -3.73 -9.98 8.42
CA ARG A 57 -3.62 -10.63 9.74
C ARG A 57 -2.93 -11.98 9.52
N ARG A 58 -1.59 -11.99 9.43
CA ARG A 58 -0.83 -13.20 9.79
C ARG A 58 -0.87 -13.33 11.31
N THR A 59 -2.06 -13.52 11.85
CA THR A 59 -2.18 -14.05 13.20
C THR A 59 -1.67 -15.48 13.04
N MET A 60 -0.40 -15.73 13.37
CA MET A 60 -0.04 -17.05 13.87
C MET A 60 -1.08 -17.32 14.94
N GLY A 61 -1.98 -18.27 14.72
CA GLY A 61 -3.09 -18.53 15.62
C GLY A 61 -2.51 -18.52 17.02
N SER A 62 -2.92 -17.55 17.85
CA SER A 62 -2.46 -17.52 19.24
C SER A 62 -2.78 -18.91 19.77
N GLY A 63 -1.76 -19.66 20.19
CA GLY A 63 -1.85 -21.07 20.59
C GLY A 63 -2.71 -21.31 21.84
N ARG A 64 -3.75 -20.50 22.05
CA ARG A 64 -4.74 -20.69 23.08
C ARG A 64 -5.70 -21.75 22.56
N ALA A 65 -5.49 -22.98 23.04
CA ALA A 65 -6.43 -24.07 22.87
C ALA A 65 -7.82 -23.57 23.28
N LYS A 66 -8.85 -23.88 22.47
CA LYS A 66 -10.24 -23.64 22.84
C LYS A 66 -10.49 -24.40 24.14
N SER A 67 -10.88 -23.69 25.20
CA SER A 67 -11.27 -24.32 26.46
C SER A 67 -12.43 -25.27 26.18
N ALA A 68 -12.30 -26.53 26.59
CA ALA A 68 -13.37 -27.51 26.49
C ALA A 68 -14.62 -26.95 27.20
N GLU A 69 -15.74 -26.92 26.47
CA GLU A 69 -17.04 -26.61 27.04
C GLU A 69 -17.34 -27.68 28.10
N LYS A 70 -17.70 -27.24 29.32
CA LYS A 70 -18.08 -28.15 30.39
C LYS A 70 -19.45 -28.75 30.07
N THR A 71 -19.54 -30.05 30.32
CA THR A 71 -20.71 -30.92 30.21
C THR A 71 -21.87 -30.45 31.07
#